data_AF-A0A2W4RK05-F1
#
_entry.id   AF-A0A2W4RK05-F1
#
_cell.length_a   1.000
_cell.length_b   1.000
_cell.length_c   1.000
_cell.angle_alpha   90.00
_cell.angle_beta   90.00
_cell.angle_gamma   90.00
#
_symmetry.space_group_name_H-M   'P 1'
#
loop_
_entity.id
_entity.type
_entity.pdbx_description
1 polymer ?
#
loop_
_entity_poly.entity_id
_entity_poly.type
_entity_poly.pdbx_seq_one_letter_code
_entity_poly.pdbx_strand_id
1 'polypeptide(L)'
;MWEPRNDPSMPLGSFDGYADAIESAIYLVNREPVAEAFDWIESEMDVMLGMQRPDGHIEYWYGEGNFNRTALLYALMQSRGVRPAHWRPGIGIGAAPHGDGLALHVAASGPVRVRFDYARHRRELNLPANYVRLNEFPEWFVVDETALYRIGRPGGPDADVRLGAELVRGIELAPGDWIVERN
;
A
#
# COMPACT_ATOMS: atom_id res chain seq x y z
N MET A 1 2.61 19.76 9.24
CA MET A 1 1.85 21.00 9.45
C MET A 1 0.90 20.70 10.59
N TRP A 2 1.23 21.14 11.81
CA TRP A 2 0.33 20.96 12.95
C TRP A 2 -0.76 22.02 12.85
N GLU A 3 -2.04 21.62 12.88
CA GLU A 3 -3.16 22.54 13.02
C GLU A 3 -3.50 22.65 14.52
N PRO A 4 -2.98 23.65 15.25
CA PRO A 4 -3.45 23.93 16.59
C PRO A 4 -4.94 24.20 16.54
N ARG A 5 -5.73 23.35 17.20
CA ARG A 5 -7.00 23.80 17.75
C ARG A 5 -6.74 24.15 19.21
N ASN A 6 -7.24 25.30 19.65
CA ASN A 6 -7.34 25.62 21.08
C ASN A 6 -8.47 24.80 21.72
N ASP A 7 -8.47 23.49 21.46
CA ASP A 7 -9.44 22.53 21.95
C ASP A 7 -8.70 21.54 22.84
N PRO A 8 -8.86 21.63 24.16
CA PRO A 8 -8.26 20.69 25.11
C PRO A 8 -8.68 19.23 24.88
N SER A 9 -9.78 18.98 24.14
CA SER A 9 -10.22 17.64 23.76
C SER A 9 -9.40 17.04 22.59
N MET A 10 -8.59 17.85 21.91
CA MET A 10 -7.71 17.44 20.80
C MET A 10 -6.25 17.77 21.12
N PRO A 11 -5.63 17.13 22.14
CA PRO A 11 -4.29 17.47 22.61
C PRO A 11 -3.17 17.26 21.57
N LEU A 12 -3.45 16.48 20.51
CA LEU A 12 -2.53 16.23 19.40
C LEU A 12 -2.80 17.12 18.18
N GLY A 13 -3.80 18.00 18.23
CA GLY A 13 -4.31 18.72 17.06
C GLY A 13 -5.26 17.86 16.22
N SER A 14 -5.56 18.32 15.01
CA SER A 14 -6.43 17.59 14.08
C SER A 14 -5.67 16.48 13.34
N PHE A 15 -6.35 15.36 13.04
CA PHE A 15 -5.79 14.30 12.20
C PHE A 15 -5.39 14.81 10.81
N ASP A 16 -6.03 15.87 10.31
CA ASP A 16 -5.87 16.34 8.93
C ASP A 16 -4.44 16.86 8.67
N GLY A 17 -3.85 17.52 9.67
CA GLY A 17 -2.46 17.97 9.59
C GLY A 17 -1.43 16.82 9.56
N TYR A 18 -1.78 15.67 10.15
CA TYR A 18 -1.00 14.43 10.03
C TYR A 18 -1.18 13.83 8.64
N ALA A 19 -2.43 13.68 8.19
CA ALA A 19 -2.76 13.15 6.88
C ALA A 19 -2.00 13.88 5.76
N ASP A 20 -2.08 15.21 5.68
CA ASP A 20 -1.40 16.00 4.66
C ASP A 20 0.12 15.78 4.63
N ALA A 21 0.75 15.73 5.80
CA ALA A 21 2.19 15.55 5.93
C ALA A 21 2.62 14.12 5.57
N ILE A 22 1.89 13.12 6.05
CA ILE A 22 2.14 11.71 5.79
C ILE A 22 1.95 11.40 4.30
N GLU A 23 0.87 11.85 3.68
CA GLU A 23 0.62 11.65 2.25
C GLU A 23 1.74 12.24 1.40
N SER A 24 2.17 13.46 1.74
CA SER A 24 3.29 14.12 1.07
C SER A 24 4.58 13.30 1.18
N ALA A 25 4.87 12.76 2.37
CA ALA A 25 6.02 11.90 2.58
C ALA A 25 5.92 10.60 1.77
N ILE A 26 4.76 9.93 1.78
CA ILE A 26 4.49 8.71 1.01
C ILE A 26 4.73 8.95 -0.49
N TYR A 27 4.26 10.07 -1.04
CA TYR A 27 4.48 10.41 -2.44
C TYR A 27 5.97 10.58 -2.77
N LEU A 28 6.75 11.15 -1.84
CA LEU A 28 8.17 11.39 -2.00
C LEU A 28 8.98 10.10 -1.90
N VAL A 29 8.78 9.29 -0.84
CA VAL A 29 9.55 8.04 -0.63
C VAL A 29 9.32 6.98 -1.70
N ASN A 30 8.21 7.07 -2.45
CA ASN A 30 7.98 6.22 -3.61
C ASN A 30 8.99 6.48 -4.75
N ARG A 31 9.62 7.66 -4.82
CA ARG A 31 10.63 8.00 -5.83
C ARG A 31 12.03 8.21 -5.26
N GLU A 32 12.11 8.80 -4.08
CA GLU A 32 13.35 9.12 -3.38
C GLU A 32 13.37 8.39 -2.03
N PRO A 33 13.58 7.06 -2.00
CA PRO A 33 13.49 6.27 -0.79
C PRO A 33 14.68 6.55 0.13
N VAL A 34 14.38 6.96 1.36
CA VAL A 34 15.35 7.08 2.46
C VAL A 34 14.77 6.45 3.72
N ALA A 35 15.60 5.73 4.48
CA ALA A 35 15.14 4.92 5.62
C ALA A 35 14.43 5.78 6.67
N GLU A 36 14.98 6.96 6.95
CA GLU A 36 14.47 7.92 7.92
C GLU A 36 13.05 8.40 7.61
N ALA A 37 12.70 8.47 6.32
CA ALA A 37 11.36 8.87 5.91
C ALA A 37 10.35 7.71 6.06
N PHE A 38 10.77 6.46 5.86
CA PHE A 38 9.94 5.32 6.21
C PHE A 38 9.70 5.26 7.71
N ASP A 39 10.75 5.37 8.52
CA ASP A 39 10.65 5.38 9.99
C ASP A 39 9.74 6.49 10.50
N TRP A 40 9.82 7.68 9.90
CA TRP A 40 8.94 8.81 10.22
C TRP A 40 7.48 8.54 9.80
N ILE A 41 7.24 7.98 8.60
CA ILE A 41 5.89 7.62 8.18
C ILE A 41 5.27 6.62 9.16
N GLU A 42 6.03 5.59 9.59
CA GLU A 42 5.56 4.62 10.59
C GLU A 42 5.17 5.31 11.91
N SER A 43 6.03 6.18 12.44
CA SER A 43 5.75 6.85 13.72
C SER A 43 4.52 7.75 13.66
N GLU A 44 4.33 8.49 12.55
CA GLU A 44 3.19 9.38 12.40
C GLU A 44 1.90 8.63 12.08
N MET A 45 1.99 7.49 11.37
CA MET A 45 0.85 6.60 11.13
C MET A 45 0.33 5.98 12.43
N ASP A 46 1.22 5.58 13.34
CA ASP A 46 0.81 5.09 14.67
C ASP A 46 0.00 6.14 15.44
N VAL A 47 0.45 7.39 15.41
CA VAL A 47 -0.27 8.51 16.04
C VAL A 47 -1.61 8.74 15.35
N MET A 48 -1.63 8.87 14.03
CA MET A 48 -2.86 9.16 13.27
C MET A 48 -3.88 8.03 13.45
N LEU A 49 -3.50 6.76 13.26
CA LEU A 49 -4.41 5.63 13.43
C LEU A 49 -4.96 5.53 14.85
N GLY A 50 -4.17 5.91 15.86
CA GLY A 50 -4.59 5.99 17.25
C GLY A 50 -5.66 7.06 17.54
N MET A 51 -5.91 7.99 16.61
CA MET A 51 -6.97 9.01 16.75
C MET A 51 -8.36 8.46 16.42
N GLN A 52 -8.49 7.27 15.84
CA GLN A 52 -9.79 6.66 15.57
C GLN A 52 -10.52 6.33 16.88
N ARG A 53 -11.77 6.78 16.98
CA ARG A 53 -12.66 6.55 18.12
C ARG A 53 -13.26 5.14 18.07
N PRO A 54 -13.80 4.62 19.19
CA PRO A 54 -14.37 3.27 19.22
C PRO A 54 -15.54 3.02 18.26
N ASP A 55 -16.23 4.07 17.82
CA ASP A 55 -17.31 3.99 16.84
C ASP A 55 -16.83 4.13 15.38
N GLY A 56 -15.52 4.24 15.16
CA GLY A 56 -14.88 4.32 13.85
C GLY A 56 -14.71 5.74 13.31
N HIS A 57 -15.35 6.74 13.92
CA HIS A 57 -15.16 8.15 13.57
C HIS A 57 -13.84 8.70 14.12
N ILE A 58 -13.42 9.84 13.59
CA ILE A 58 -12.21 10.56 14.03
C ILE A 58 -12.63 11.90 14.65
N GLU A 59 -13.25 12.79 13.85
CA GLU A 59 -13.70 14.13 14.26
C GLU A 59 -15.12 14.50 13.81
N TYR A 60 -15.87 13.59 13.16
CA TYR A 60 -17.25 13.77 12.68
C TYR A 60 -17.46 14.93 11.68
N TRP A 61 -16.54 15.09 10.73
CA TRP A 61 -16.71 16.03 9.61
C TRP A 61 -16.20 15.44 8.28
N TYR A 62 -16.46 16.13 7.16
CA TYR A 62 -16.25 15.56 5.82
C TYR A 62 -14.79 15.19 5.50
N GLY A 63 -13.81 15.80 6.19
CA GLY A 63 -12.38 15.58 5.94
C GLY A 63 -11.84 14.25 6.45
N GLU A 64 -12.64 13.44 7.15
CA GLU A 64 -12.26 12.05 7.48
C GLU A 64 -11.92 11.23 6.22
N GLY A 65 -12.31 11.71 5.03
CA GLY A 65 -11.80 11.19 3.76
C GLY A 65 -10.27 11.23 3.62
N ASN A 66 -9.59 12.25 4.15
CA ASN A 66 -8.12 12.36 4.14
C ASN A 66 -7.48 11.29 5.02
N PHE A 67 -8.05 11.05 6.21
CA PHE A 67 -7.65 9.93 7.07
C PHE A 67 -7.73 8.60 6.32
N ASN A 68 -8.88 8.32 5.71
CA ASN A 68 -9.10 7.07 4.98
C ASN A 68 -8.14 6.91 3.80
N ARG A 69 -7.91 7.98 3.04
CA ARG A 69 -6.98 7.99 1.91
C ARG A 69 -5.54 7.76 2.37
N THR A 70 -5.10 8.45 3.42
CA THR A 70 -3.78 8.26 4.02
C THR A 70 -3.58 6.82 4.50
N ALA A 71 -4.57 6.26 5.21
CA ALA A 71 -4.52 4.87 5.66
C ALA A 71 -4.43 3.85 4.51
N LEU A 72 -5.16 4.09 3.40
CA LEU A 72 -5.06 3.26 2.19
C LEU A 72 -3.71 3.41 1.49
N LEU A 73 -3.15 4.62 1.42
CA LEU A 73 -1.83 4.88 0.87
C LEU A 73 -0.75 4.15 1.66
N TYR A 74 -0.82 4.23 2.98
CA TYR A 74 0.07 3.49 3.88
C TYR A 74 -0.07 1.98 3.71
N ALA A 75 -1.29 1.44 3.65
CA ALA A 75 -1.50 0.01 3.40
C ALA A 75 -0.89 -0.45 2.07
N LEU A 76 -1.01 0.36 1.01
CA LEU A 76 -0.40 0.07 -0.29
C LEU A 76 1.12 0.22 -0.28
N MET A 77 1.68 1.11 0.53
CA MET A 77 3.12 1.16 0.77
C MET A 77 3.62 -0.14 1.38
N GLN A 78 2.97 -0.61 2.45
CA GLN A 78 3.34 -1.83 3.17
C GLN A 78 3.19 -3.10 2.34
N SER A 79 2.23 -3.11 1.41
CA SER A 79 2.01 -4.23 0.51
C SER A 79 2.69 -4.09 -0.85
N ARG A 80 3.46 -3.01 -1.05
CA ARG A 80 4.05 -2.62 -2.33
C ARG A 80 3.04 -2.60 -3.48
N GLY A 81 1.81 -2.17 -3.20
CA GLY A 81 0.71 -2.05 -4.17
C GLY A 81 -0.10 -3.34 -4.36
N VAL A 82 0.34 -4.46 -3.78
CA VAL A 82 -0.42 -5.72 -3.83
C VAL A 82 -1.61 -5.64 -2.89
N ARG A 83 -2.79 -6.04 -3.33
CA ARG A 83 -4.02 -5.92 -2.52
C ARG A 83 -4.96 -7.09 -2.74
N PRO A 84 -5.82 -7.43 -1.77
CA PRO A 84 -6.89 -8.36 -2.04
C PRO A 84 -7.83 -7.79 -3.12
N ALA A 85 -8.34 -8.65 -3.99
CA ALA A 85 -9.36 -8.25 -4.97
C ALA A 85 -10.63 -7.74 -4.28
N HIS A 86 -10.95 -8.31 -3.11
CA HIS A 86 -12.01 -7.87 -2.21
C HIS A 86 -11.52 -7.96 -0.77
N TRP A 87 -11.55 -6.85 -0.05
CA TRP A 87 -11.18 -6.84 1.36
C TRP A 87 -12.31 -7.40 2.23
N ARG A 88 -11.94 -8.14 3.28
CA ARG A 88 -12.81 -8.56 4.38
C ARG A 88 -11.97 -8.62 5.66
N PRO A 89 -12.60 -8.51 6.85
CA PRO A 89 -11.89 -8.66 8.12
C PRO A 89 -11.07 -9.96 8.17
N GLY A 90 -9.86 -9.87 8.71
CA GLY A 90 -8.94 -11.00 8.83
C GLY A 90 -8.07 -11.27 7.60
N ILE A 91 -8.09 -10.40 6.58
CA ILE A 91 -7.11 -10.42 5.48
C ILE A 91 -6.05 -9.34 5.71
N GLY A 92 -4.78 -9.76 5.71
CA GLY A 92 -3.62 -8.89 5.66
C GLY A 92 -2.70 -9.26 4.48
N ILE A 93 -2.15 -8.25 3.83
CA ILE A 93 -1.15 -8.41 2.76
C ILE A 93 0.02 -7.50 3.12
N GLY A 94 1.22 -8.06 3.18
CA GLY A 94 2.46 -7.31 3.38
C GLY A 94 3.49 -7.75 2.34
N ALA A 95 4.39 -6.86 1.95
CA ALA A 95 5.40 -7.20 0.97
C ALA A 95 6.70 -6.40 1.13
N ALA A 96 7.80 -7.02 0.75
CA ALA A 96 9.13 -6.42 0.77
C ALA A 96 9.87 -6.70 -0.55
N PRO A 97 10.79 -5.82 -0.97
CA PRO A 97 11.66 -6.08 -2.12
C PRO A 97 12.43 -7.40 -1.95
N HIS A 98 12.54 -8.19 -3.02
CA HIS A 98 13.33 -9.42 -3.05
C HIS A 98 14.00 -9.58 -4.41
N GLY A 99 15.28 -9.20 -4.52
CA GLY A 99 15.96 -9.08 -5.82
C GLY A 99 15.23 -8.08 -6.73
N ASP A 100 14.97 -8.47 -7.98
CA ASP A 100 14.14 -7.70 -8.93
C ASP A 100 12.62 -7.97 -8.76
N GLY A 101 12.26 -8.71 -7.72
CA GLY A 101 10.92 -9.18 -7.43
C GLY A 101 10.41 -8.74 -6.06
N LEU A 102 9.49 -9.54 -5.52
CA LEU A 102 8.75 -9.25 -4.31
C LEU A 102 8.68 -10.49 -3.41
N ALA A 103 9.01 -10.33 -2.13
CA ALA A 103 8.58 -11.25 -1.08
C ALA A 103 7.22 -10.79 -0.56
N LEU A 104 6.21 -11.65 -0.61
CA LEU A 104 4.83 -11.37 -0.28
C LEU A 104 4.36 -12.28 0.87
N HIS A 105 3.69 -11.70 1.86
CA HIS A 105 3.00 -12.42 2.92
C HIS A 105 1.49 -12.27 2.79
N VAL A 106 0.77 -13.39 2.84
CA VAL A 106 -0.70 -13.42 2.87
C VAL A 106 -1.18 -13.93 4.23
N ALA A 107 -1.71 -13.04 5.06
CA ALA A 107 -2.36 -13.40 6.32
C ALA A 107 -3.87 -13.57 6.06
N ALA A 108 -4.38 -14.80 6.13
CA ALA A 108 -5.79 -15.11 5.98
C ALA A 108 -6.12 -16.50 6.54
N SER A 109 -7.41 -16.81 6.76
CA SER A 109 -7.88 -18.14 7.16
C SER A 109 -7.96 -19.16 6.01
N GLY A 110 -7.81 -18.70 4.76
CA GLY A 110 -7.88 -19.54 3.57
C GLY A 110 -7.44 -18.76 2.33
N PRO A 111 -7.55 -19.37 1.13
CA PRO A 111 -7.13 -18.72 -0.11
C PRO A 111 -7.80 -17.36 -0.33
N VAL A 112 -7.01 -16.40 -0.81
CA VAL A 112 -7.44 -15.04 -1.13
C VAL A 112 -7.03 -14.73 -2.55
N ARG A 113 -7.94 -14.12 -3.32
CA ARG A 113 -7.60 -13.56 -4.61
C ARG A 113 -6.86 -12.23 -4.40
N VAL A 114 -5.60 -12.16 -4.82
CA VAL A 114 -4.74 -10.97 -4.73
C VAL A 114 -4.52 -10.36 -6.10
N ARG A 115 -4.37 -9.04 -6.17
CA ARG A 115 -4.06 -8.26 -7.38
C ARG A 115 -2.76 -7.52 -7.20
N PHE A 116 -1.92 -7.59 -8.22
CA PHE A 116 -0.69 -6.82 -8.32
C PHE A 116 -0.97 -5.50 -9.03
N ASP A 117 -0.08 -4.53 -8.82
CA ASP A 117 -0.20 -3.25 -9.47
C ASP A 117 0.37 -3.26 -10.90
N TYR A 118 0.02 -2.25 -11.68
CA TYR A 118 0.51 -2.04 -13.05
C TYR A 118 0.82 -0.55 -13.27
N ALA A 119 1.58 -0.27 -14.33
CA ALA A 119 2.01 1.08 -14.67
C ALA A 119 0.85 1.96 -15.17
N ARG A 120 0.00 2.46 -14.26
CA ARG A 120 -1.14 3.35 -14.56
C ARG A 120 -0.71 4.61 -15.31
N HIS A 121 0.45 5.18 -14.96
CA HIS A 121 1.00 6.37 -15.62
C HIS A 121 1.11 6.16 -17.13
N ARG A 122 1.55 4.96 -17.55
CA ARG A 122 1.71 4.61 -18.96
C ARG A 122 0.40 4.18 -19.58
N ARG A 123 -0.31 3.26 -18.92
CA ARG A 123 -1.48 2.57 -19.49
C ARG A 123 -2.72 3.46 -19.56
N GLU A 124 -3.01 4.18 -18.49
CA GLU A 124 -4.26 4.94 -18.35
C GLU A 124 -4.04 6.42 -18.69
N LEU A 125 -2.88 6.97 -18.33
CA LEU A 125 -2.61 8.40 -18.43
C LEU A 125 -1.69 8.77 -19.61
N ASN A 126 -1.13 7.79 -20.31
CA ASN A 126 -0.20 7.98 -21.44
C ASN A 126 0.98 8.93 -21.12
N LEU A 127 1.45 8.91 -19.87
CA LEU A 127 2.60 9.68 -19.43
C LEU A 127 3.91 8.90 -19.68
N PRO A 128 5.01 9.58 -20.06
CA PRO A 128 6.29 8.94 -20.32
C PRO A 128 7.01 8.47 -19.04
N ALA A 129 6.64 9.02 -17.89
CA ALA A 129 7.19 8.68 -16.58
C ALA A 129 6.12 8.77 -15.49
N ASN A 130 6.36 8.11 -14.35
CA ASN A 130 5.49 8.14 -13.19
C ASN A 130 5.71 9.40 -12.33
N TYR A 131 5.31 10.57 -12.85
CA TYR A 131 5.40 11.85 -12.13
C TYR A 131 4.56 11.87 -10.85
N VAL A 132 5.02 12.58 -9.83
CA VAL A 132 4.25 12.85 -8.61
C VAL A 132 3.00 13.66 -8.98
N ARG A 133 1.85 13.27 -8.43
CA ARG A 133 0.58 13.97 -8.65
C ARG A 133 -0.18 14.09 -7.34
N LEU A 134 -0.83 15.24 -7.15
CA LEU A 134 -1.72 15.44 -6.00
C LEU A 134 -2.84 14.39 -6.03
N ASN A 135 -3.13 13.79 -4.86
CA ASN A 135 -4.15 12.75 -4.68
C ASN A 135 -3.94 11.46 -5.48
N GLU A 136 -2.69 11.13 -5.85
CA GLU A 136 -2.40 9.86 -6.51
C GLU A 136 -2.36 8.68 -5.55
N PHE A 137 -2.56 7.48 -6.09
CA PHE A 137 -2.13 6.23 -5.45
C PHE A 137 -0.79 5.81 -6.07
N PRO A 138 0.33 5.88 -5.34
CA PRO A 138 1.65 5.58 -5.88
C PRO A 138 1.76 4.17 -6.46
N GLU A 139 2.55 4.06 -7.52
CA GLU A 139 2.93 2.78 -8.13
C GLU A 139 4.17 2.27 -7.41
N TRP A 140 4.03 1.21 -6.61
CA TRP A 140 5.11 0.65 -5.79
C TRP A 140 5.84 -0.50 -6.49
N PHE A 141 5.21 -1.68 -6.57
CA PHE A 141 5.67 -2.80 -7.39
C PHE A 141 4.66 -3.01 -8.52
N VAL A 142 5.05 -2.60 -9.73
CA VAL A 142 4.21 -2.75 -10.93
C VAL A 142 4.70 -3.92 -11.77
N VAL A 143 3.77 -4.79 -12.17
CA VAL A 143 4.08 -5.87 -13.10
C VAL A 143 3.97 -5.39 -14.55
N ASP A 144 4.84 -5.91 -15.41
CA ASP A 144 4.73 -5.79 -16.86
C ASP A 144 3.70 -6.82 -17.34
N GLU A 145 2.59 -6.36 -17.89
CA GLU A 145 1.48 -7.21 -18.31
C GLU A 145 1.86 -8.24 -19.37
N THR A 146 2.96 -8.02 -20.09
CA THR A 146 3.44 -8.90 -21.16
C THR A 146 4.57 -9.84 -20.72
N ALA A 147 5.13 -9.62 -19.53
CA ALA A 147 6.19 -10.45 -18.99
C ALA A 147 5.66 -11.66 -18.23
N LEU A 148 6.48 -12.71 -18.14
CA LEU A 148 6.21 -13.87 -17.30
C LEU A 148 6.81 -13.68 -15.92
N TYR A 149 6.12 -14.21 -14.91
CA TYR A 149 6.53 -14.17 -13.51
C TYR A 149 6.48 -15.56 -12.91
N ARG A 150 7.50 -15.91 -12.12
CA ARG A 150 7.51 -17.08 -11.24
C ARG A 150 6.92 -16.70 -9.89
N ILE A 151 6.03 -17.55 -9.38
CA ILE A 151 5.31 -17.34 -8.14
C ILE A 151 5.38 -18.64 -7.36
N GLY A 152 6.17 -18.65 -6.29
CA GLY A 152 6.46 -19.88 -5.55
C GLY A 152 6.55 -19.65 -4.06
N ARG A 153 6.56 -20.73 -3.30
CA ARG A 153 6.89 -20.68 -1.87
C ARG A 153 8.41 -20.48 -1.71
N PRO A 154 8.87 -19.74 -0.69
CA PRO A 154 10.31 -19.62 -0.41
C PRO A 154 10.95 -21.02 -0.25
N GLY A 155 11.98 -21.31 -1.05
CA GLY A 155 12.69 -22.60 -1.03
C GLY A 155 11.87 -23.81 -1.50
N GLY A 156 10.65 -23.60 -2.03
CA GLY A 156 9.81 -24.66 -2.57
C GLY A 156 10.24 -25.07 -4.00
N PRO A 157 10.10 -26.35 -4.37
CA PRO A 157 10.41 -26.82 -5.72
C PRO A 157 9.39 -26.33 -6.76
N ASP A 158 8.18 -25.98 -6.32
CA ASP A 158 7.07 -25.60 -7.18
C ASP A 158 6.94 -24.07 -7.24
N ALA A 159 7.23 -23.52 -8.42
CA ALA A 159 6.87 -22.14 -8.76
C ALA A 159 5.96 -22.18 -9.98
N ASP A 160 4.85 -21.48 -9.86
CA ASP A 160 3.91 -21.32 -10.93
C ASP A 160 4.34 -20.17 -11.84
N VAL A 161 4.13 -20.33 -13.15
CA VAL A 161 4.47 -19.29 -14.12
C VAL A 161 3.18 -18.62 -14.58
N ARG A 162 3.14 -17.29 -14.47
CA ARG A 162 1.98 -16.47 -14.83
C ARG A 162 2.40 -15.27 -15.66
N LEU A 163 1.53 -14.88 -16.60
CA LEU A 163 1.67 -13.61 -17.30
C LEU A 163 1.34 -12.45 -16.34
N GLY A 164 2.04 -11.32 -16.46
CA GLY A 164 1.75 -10.14 -15.62
C GLY A 164 0.30 -9.68 -15.72
N ALA A 165 -0.34 -9.80 -16.89
CA ALA A 165 -1.76 -9.50 -17.04
C ALA A 165 -2.68 -10.39 -16.17
N GLU A 166 -2.26 -11.63 -15.85
CA GLU A 166 -2.97 -12.49 -14.90
C GLU A 166 -2.82 -11.99 -13.47
N LEU A 167 -1.64 -11.48 -13.11
CA LEU A 167 -1.38 -10.88 -11.79
C LEU A 167 -2.20 -9.60 -11.57
N VAL A 168 -2.36 -8.78 -12.61
CA VAL A 168 -3.21 -7.57 -12.58
C VAL A 168 -4.69 -7.94 -12.39
N ARG A 169 -5.19 -8.94 -13.14
CA ARG A 169 -6.57 -9.44 -12.96
C ARG A 169 -6.77 -10.07 -11.58
N GLY A 170 -5.71 -10.70 -11.08
CA GLY A 170 -5.57 -11.27 -9.76
C GLY A 170 -5.65 -12.78 -9.74
N ILE A 171 -4.79 -13.37 -8.92
CA ILE A 171 -4.57 -14.82 -8.74
C ILE A 171 -4.97 -15.25 -7.33
N GLU A 172 -5.31 -16.53 -7.14
CA GLU A 172 -5.55 -17.08 -5.80
C GLU A 172 -4.25 -17.50 -5.15
N LEU A 173 -3.99 -16.99 -3.95
CA LEU A 173 -2.87 -17.40 -3.10
C LEU A 173 -3.41 -17.94 -1.77
N ALA A 174 -2.88 -19.09 -1.37
CA ALA A 174 -3.09 -19.61 -0.02
C ALA A 174 -2.30 -18.78 1.02
N PRO A 175 -2.70 -18.82 2.31
CA PRO A 175 -1.99 -18.11 3.38
C PRO A 175 -0.49 -18.47 3.46
N GLY A 176 0.31 -17.54 3.97
CA GLY A 176 1.76 -17.67 4.17
C GLY A 176 2.60 -16.88 3.16
N ASP A 177 3.88 -17.25 3.08
CA ASP A 177 4.89 -16.52 2.31
C ASP A 177 5.00 -16.98 0.86
N TRP A 178 5.31 -16.04 -0.02
CA TRP A 178 5.47 -16.21 -1.46
C TRP A 178 6.62 -15.36 -1.98
N ILE A 179 7.30 -15.86 -3.01
CA ILE A 179 8.30 -15.14 -3.80
C ILE A 179 7.72 -14.94 -5.20
N VAL A 180 7.78 -13.70 -5.69
CA VAL A 180 7.34 -13.29 -7.02
C VAL A 180 8.52 -12.69 -7.76
N GLU A 181 8.94 -13.33 -8.83
CA GLU A 181 10.12 -12.92 -9.61
C GLU A 181 9.76 -12.82 -11.08
N ARG A 182 10.36 -11.87 -11.80
CA ARG A 182 10.24 -11.81 -13.26
C ARG A 182 11.12 -12.91 -13.87
N ASN A 183 10.55 -13.68 -14.79
CA ASN A 183 11.29 -14.65 -15.61
C ASN A 183 12.12 -13.97 -16.71
#